data_AF-R7L8Q1-F1
#
_entry.id   AF-R7L8Q1-F1
#
_cell.length_a   1.000
_cell.length_b   1.000
_cell.length_c   1.000
_cell.angle_alpha   90.00
_cell.angle_beta   90.00
_cell.angle_gamma   90.00
#
_symmetry.space_group_name_H-M   'P 1'
#
loop_
_entity.id
_entity.type
_entity.pdbx_description
1 polymer ?
#
loop_
_entity_poly.entity_id
_entity_poly.type
_entity_poly.pdbx_seq_one_letter_code
_entity_poly.pdbx_strand_id
1 'polypeptide(L)'
;MAGIVLRLLILSACLCAASLYAGGGQIRAYNIDYNWDSPDKYINSFAAPGRWADANPKELMRWYEGMGCNAVHSFGVSCNGYAWYKGGKVVPPQPRLKYDLLTEMVKIGKEKNIKVFAYFCVGANTKWGLEHPELSYGTPSSPHIPFTLEYIKYFVRVNQGDY
;
A
#
# COMPACT_ATOMS: atom_id res chain seq x y z
N MET A 1 -41.90 28.69 14.42
CA MET A 1 -41.61 27.24 14.29
C MET A 1 -41.17 26.83 12.88
N ALA A 2 -41.82 27.28 11.80
CA ALA A 2 -41.49 26.87 10.42
C ALA A 2 -40.02 27.13 9.98
N GLY A 3 -39.41 28.25 10.38
CA GLY A 3 -38.02 28.58 10.02
C GLY A 3 -36.95 27.73 10.69
N ILE A 4 -37.23 27.16 11.87
CA ILE A 4 -36.31 26.26 12.58
C ILE A 4 -36.35 24.87 11.95
N VAL A 5 -37.56 24.40 11.61
CA VAL A 5 -37.78 23.11 10.91
C VAL A 5 -37.13 23.12 9.52
N LEU A 6 -37.24 24.22 8.78
CA LEU A 6 -36.61 24.34 7.46
C LEU A 6 -35.08 24.35 7.53
N ARG A 7 -34.48 25.01 8.54
CA ARG A 7 -33.02 24.98 8.75
C ARG A 7 -32.51 23.60 9.18
N LEU A 8 -33.26 22.89 10.02
CA LEU A 8 -32.95 21.51 10.41
C LEU A 8 -33.03 20.54 9.23
N LEU A 9 -34.01 20.71 8.35
CA LEU A 9 -34.16 19.91 7.12
C LEU A 9 -33.01 20.15 6.14
N ILE A 10 -32.58 21.41 5.97
CA ILE A 10 -31.44 21.75 5.09
C ILE A 10 -30.13 21.21 5.66
N LEU A 11 -29.88 21.32 6.97
CA LEU A 11 -28.69 20.74 7.61
C LEU A 11 -28.68 19.21 7.47
N SER A 12 -29.82 18.56 7.68
CA SER A 12 -29.96 17.10 7.57
C SER A 12 -29.73 16.61 6.13
N ALA A 13 -30.22 17.34 5.13
CA ALA A 13 -29.98 17.03 3.73
C ALA A 13 -28.50 17.17 3.34
N CYS A 14 -27.80 18.20 3.84
CA CYS A 14 -26.35 18.35 3.62
C CYS A 14 -25.52 17.23 4.29
N LEU A 15 -25.88 16.83 5.51
CA LEU A 15 -25.24 15.71 6.20
C LEU A 15 -25.48 14.36 5.49
N CYS A 16 -26.68 14.17 4.94
CA CYS A 16 -27.02 12.96 4.20
C CYS A 16 -26.29 12.90 2.84
N ALA A 17 -26.19 14.02 2.12
CA ALA A 17 -25.42 14.11 0.88
C ALA A 17 -23.91 13.89 1.09
N ALA A 18 -23.34 14.40 2.19
CA ALA A 18 -21.95 14.14 2.57
C ALA A 18 -21.71 12.65 2.89
N SER A 19 -22.69 11.96 3.48
CA SER A 19 -22.65 10.53 3.78
C SER A 19 -22.83 9.66 2.53
N LEU A 20 -23.66 10.07 1.57
CA LEU A 20 -23.84 9.37 0.29
C LEU A 20 -22.59 9.43 -0.60
N TYR A 21 -21.78 10.48 -0.47
CA TYR A 21 -20.47 10.54 -1.14
C TYR A 21 -19.42 9.61 -0.51
N ALA A 22 -19.73 9.01 0.64
CA ALA A 22 -18.78 8.18 1.37
C ALA A 22 -18.64 6.75 0.84
N GLY A 23 -19.42 6.32 -0.17
CA GLY A 23 -19.42 4.90 -0.56
C GLY A 23 -19.78 4.52 -2.01
N GLY A 24 -20.02 5.46 -2.94
CA GLY A 24 -20.56 5.09 -4.27
C GLY A 24 -20.18 5.96 -5.47
N GLY A 25 -19.16 6.82 -5.35
CA GLY A 25 -18.69 7.67 -6.46
C GLY A 25 -17.69 6.97 -7.40
N GLN A 26 -17.42 7.58 -8.56
CA GLN A 26 -16.34 7.15 -9.47
C GLN A 26 -15.01 7.04 -8.73
N ILE A 27 -14.33 5.90 -8.86
CA ILE A 27 -13.01 5.67 -8.28
C ILE A 27 -11.99 6.57 -9.01
N ARG A 28 -11.24 7.35 -8.23
CA ARG A 28 -10.10 8.14 -8.66
C ARG A 28 -8.91 7.68 -7.84
N ALA A 29 -7.97 7.04 -8.51
CA ALA A 29 -6.83 6.42 -7.86
C ALA A 29 -5.53 6.83 -8.54
N TYR A 30 -4.49 6.90 -7.72
CA TYR A 30 -3.12 7.10 -8.17
C TYR A 30 -2.18 6.23 -7.32
N ASN A 31 -1.03 5.88 -7.90
CA ASN A 31 0.00 5.09 -7.26
C ASN A 31 1.38 5.65 -7.62
N ILE A 32 2.22 5.85 -6.61
CA ILE A 32 3.66 5.98 -6.82
C ILE A 32 4.26 4.58 -6.62
N ASP A 33 4.79 4.00 -7.69
CA ASP A 33 5.30 2.62 -7.66
C ASP A 33 6.72 2.55 -7.08
N TYR A 34 6.84 2.10 -5.82
CA TYR A 34 8.12 1.96 -5.12
C TYR A 34 8.90 0.69 -5.51
N ASN A 35 8.38 -0.17 -6.39
CA ASN A 35 9.16 -1.32 -6.88
C ASN A 35 10.29 -0.90 -7.81
N TRP A 36 10.26 0.31 -8.36
CA TRP A 36 11.17 0.74 -9.42
C TRP A 36 12.14 1.84 -8.95
N ASP A 37 13.31 1.85 -9.57
CA ASP A 37 14.27 2.95 -9.60
C ASP A 37 14.75 3.07 -11.06
N SER A 38 15.74 3.93 -11.34
CA SER A 38 16.36 3.95 -12.67
C SER A 38 16.86 2.55 -13.06
N PRO A 39 16.77 2.18 -14.35
CA PRO A 39 17.28 0.91 -14.84
C PRO A 39 18.72 0.61 -14.37
N ASP A 40 19.03 -0.67 -14.21
CA ASP A 40 20.38 -1.19 -13.89
C ASP A 40 20.94 -0.84 -12.50
N LYS A 41 20.14 -0.21 -11.63
CA LYS A 41 20.57 0.13 -10.25
C LYS A 41 20.51 -1.03 -9.26
N TYR A 42 19.80 -2.10 -9.58
CA TYR A 42 19.72 -3.31 -8.75
C TYR A 42 19.27 -4.51 -9.60
N ILE A 43 19.13 -5.66 -8.93
CA ILE A 43 18.60 -6.90 -9.49
C ILE A 43 17.24 -6.63 -10.15
N ASN A 44 17.10 -7.07 -11.40
CA ASN A 44 15.87 -6.95 -12.21
C ASN A 44 15.39 -5.50 -12.43
N SER A 45 16.28 -4.51 -12.27
CA SER A 45 15.94 -3.09 -12.31
C SER A 45 14.93 -2.65 -11.24
N PHE A 46 14.71 -3.46 -10.20
CA PHE A 46 13.89 -3.06 -9.06
C PHE A 46 14.62 -2.05 -8.18
N ALA A 47 13.88 -1.37 -7.30
CA ALA A 47 14.45 -0.54 -6.27
C ALA A 47 15.19 -1.42 -5.24
N ALA A 48 16.46 -1.11 -4.97
CA ALA A 48 17.22 -1.77 -3.91
C ALA A 48 16.52 -1.63 -2.55
N PRO A 49 16.69 -2.59 -1.61
CA PRO A 49 16.15 -2.48 -0.26
C PRO A 49 16.51 -1.15 0.40
N GLY A 50 15.50 -0.44 0.89
CA GLY A 50 15.65 0.86 1.54
C GLY A 50 15.89 2.04 0.61
N ARG A 51 15.74 1.89 -0.72
CA ARG A 51 15.92 2.98 -1.70
C ARG A 51 14.99 4.16 -1.46
N TRP A 52 13.73 3.90 -1.13
CA TRP A 52 12.70 4.92 -0.85
C TRP A 52 12.29 4.95 0.63
N ALA A 53 13.21 4.58 1.53
CA ALA A 53 12.92 4.40 2.95
C ALA A 53 12.51 5.69 3.69
N ASP A 54 12.75 6.86 3.11
CA ASP A 54 12.41 8.18 3.63
C ASP A 54 11.04 8.69 3.13
N ALA A 55 10.32 7.94 2.29
CA ALA A 55 8.99 8.26 1.80
C ALA A 55 8.05 8.64 2.96
N ASN A 56 7.37 9.78 2.85
CA ASN A 56 6.60 10.37 3.94
C ASN A 56 5.09 10.15 3.73
N PRO A 57 4.40 9.38 4.61
CA PRO A 57 2.99 9.04 4.43
C PRO A 57 2.08 10.27 4.44
N LYS A 58 2.39 11.29 5.26
CA LYS A 58 1.58 12.52 5.35
C LYS A 58 1.67 13.35 4.08
N GLU A 59 2.84 13.39 3.46
CA GLU A 59 3.06 14.13 2.22
C GLU A 59 2.38 13.45 1.04
N LEU A 60 2.54 12.13 0.93
CA LEU A 60 1.89 11.31 -0.09
C LEU A 60 0.37 11.43 -0.03
N MET A 61 -0.22 11.27 1.17
CA MET A 61 -1.67 11.37 1.33
C MET A 61 -2.19 12.79 1.03
N ARG A 62 -1.41 13.83 1.34
CA ARG A 62 -1.75 15.22 0.97
C ARG A 62 -1.74 15.42 -0.54
N TRP A 63 -0.77 14.84 -1.24
CA TRP A 63 -0.73 14.89 -2.72
C TRP A 63 -1.90 14.13 -3.33
N TYR A 64 -2.21 12.93 -2.85
CA TYR A 64 -3.34 12.14 -3.33
C TYR A 64 -4.68 12.85 -3.10
N GLU A 65 -4.89 13.44 -1.92
CA GLU A 65 -6.05 14.28 -1.65
C GLU A 65 -6.11 15.50 -2.58
N GLY A 66 -4.98 16.18 -2.81
CA GLY A 66 -4.88 17.32 -3.72
C GLY A 66 -5.19 16.97 -5.19
N MET A 67 -4.91 15.74 -5.60
CA MET A 67 -5.31 15.20 -6.92
C MET A 67 -6.77 14.73 -6.95
N GLY A 68 -7.50 14.79 -5.84
CA GLY A 68 -8.88 14.37 -5.73
C GLY A 68 -9.07 12.84 -5.62
N CYS A 69 -8.03 12.08 -5.26
CA CYS A 69 -8.12 10.64 -5.10
C CYS A 69 -9.08 10.25 -3.96
N ASN A 70 -9.92 9.25 -4.20
CA ASN A 70 -10.76 8.60 -3.17
C ASN A 70 -10.34 7.14 -2.91
N ALA A 71 -9.39 6.63 -3.69
CA ALA A 71 -8.69 5.39 -3.46
C ALA A 71 -7.20 5.61 -3.73
N VAL A 72 -6.34 4.96 -2.98
CA VAL A 72 -4.89 5.00 -3.18
C VAL A 72 -4.34 3.59 -3.11
N HIS A 73 -3.38 3.33 -3.96
CA HIS A 73 -2.59 2.12 -3.93
C HIS A 73 -1.27 2.41 -3.24
N SER A 74 -0.84 1.48 -2.38
CA SER A 74 0.46 1.51 -1.72
C SER A 74 0.97 0.08 -1.58
N PHE A 75 2.11 -0.08 -0.93
CA PHE A 75 2.81 -1.35 -0.86
C PHE A 75 2.71 -1.92 0.55
N GLY A 76 2.36 -3.19 0.66
CA GLY A 76 2.60 -4.03 1.84
C GLY A 76 3.99 -4.63 1.77
N VAL A 77 4.26 -5.40 0.71
CA VAL A 77 5.57 -6.01 0.42
C VAL A 77 5.94 -5.78 -1.05
N SER A 78 7.08 -5.14 -1.31
CA SER A 78 7.57 -4.83 -2.66
C SER A 78 8.36 -5.98 -3.31
N CYS A 79 8.68 -5.85 -4.60
CA CYS A 79 9.50 -6.82 -5.35
C CYS A 79 10.89 -7.07 -4.73
N ASN A 80 11.44 -6.11 -3.98
CA ASN A 80 12.68 -6.35 -3.24
C ASN A 80 12.50 -7.25 -2.00
N GLY A 81 11.26 -7.61 -1.65
CA GLY A 81 10.91 -8.58 -0.62
C GLY A 81 10.76 -8.02 0.79
N TYR A 82 10.76 -6.70 0.95
CA TYR A 82 10.66 -6.03 2.26
C TYR A 82 9.33 -5.32 2.45
N ALA A 83 8.90 -5.23 3.71
CA ALA A 83 7.65 -4.61 4.10
C ALA A 83 7.73 -3.08 4.19
N TRP A 84 6.63 -2.40 3.87
CA TRP A 84 6.45 -0.95 4.04
C TRP A 84 5.67 -0.58 5.30
N TYR A 85 5.56 -1.54 6.22
CA TYR A 85 5.01 -1.37 7.56
C TYR A 85 5.99 -1.91 8.60
N LYS A 86 5.87 -1.44 9.83
CA LYS A 86 6.68 -1.88 10.98
C LYS A 86 5.89 -2.89 11.83
N GLY A 87 6.60 -3.72 12.60
CA GLY A 87 5.99 -4.67 13.53
C GLY A 87 5.48 -5.98 12.90
N GLY A 88 5.73 -6.21 11.60
CA GLY A 88 5.43 -7.49 10.96
C GLY A 88 6.26 -8.64 11.55
N LYS A 89 5.62 -9.81 11.74
CA LYS A 89 6.27 -11.01 12.31
C LYS A 89 7.07 -11.82 11.27
N VAL A 90 6.72 -11.71 9.99
CA VAL A 90 7.20 -12.59 8.92
C VAL A 90 8.16 -11.88 7.98
N VAL A 91 7.78 -10.69 7.50
CA VAL A 91 8.58 -9.90 6.58
C VAL A 91 9.22 -8.74 7.33
N PRO A 92 10.55 -8.57 7.26
CA PRO A 92 11.19 -7.41 7.85
C PRO A 92 10.79 -6.11 7.11
N PRO A 93 10.73 -4.97 7.79
CA PRO A 93 10.53 -3.68 7.14
C PRO A 93 11.69 -3.36 6.19
N GLN A 94 11.47 -2.46 5.23
CA GLN A 94 12.53 -1.89 4.39
C GLN A 94 13.71 -1.44 5.28
N PRO A 95 14.96 -1.71 4.88
CA PRO A 95 16.13 -1.18 5.58
C PRO A 95 16.01 0.34 5.73
N ARG A 96 16.22 0.83 6.96
CA ARG A 96 16.12 2.26 7.33
C ARG A 96 14.74 2.90 7.14
N LEU A 97 13.66 2.11 7.09
CA LEU A 97 12.30 2.63 6.93
C LEU A 97 11.98 3.68 8.00
N LYS A 98 11.87 4.95 7.59
CA LYS A 98 11.74 6.10 8.48
C LYS A 98 10.38 6.13 9.17
N TYR A 99 9.31 5.97 8.41
CA TYR A 99 7.92 6.00 8.89
C TYR A 99 7.26 4.62 8.83
N ASP A 100 6.23 4.37 9.62
CA ASP A 100 5.41 3.16 9.46
C ASP A 100 4.45 3.37 8.28
N LEU A 101 5.01 3.42 7.07
CA LEU A 101 4.44 4.08 5.90
C LEU A 101 3.00 3.61 5.61
N LEU A 102 2.80 2.31 5.39
CA LEU A 102 1.48 1.78 5.04
C LEU A 102 0.48 1.99 6.17
N THR A 103 0.87 1.69 7.41
CA THR A 103 0.00 1.84 8.60
C THR A 103 -0.45 3.28 8.79
N GLU A 104 0.47 4.24 8.64
CA GLU A 104 0.17 5.67 8.73
C GLU A 104 -0.74 6.12 7.58
N MET A 105 -0.50 5.65 6.35
CA MET A 105 -1.39 5.93 5.21
C MET A 105 -2.80 5.41 5.45
N VAL A 106 -2.96 4.20 5.99
CA VAL A 106 -4.28 3.62 6.33
C VAL A 106 -5.00 4.46 7.38
N LYS A 107 -4.30 4.92 8.43
CA LYS A 107 -4.87 5.82 9.45
C LYS A 107 -5.38 7.12 8.84
N ILE A 108 -4.53 7.79 8.05
CA ILE A 108 -4.90 9.03 7.34
C ILE A 108 -6.05 8.80 6.36
N GLY A 109 -6.02 7.67 5.62
CA GLY A 109 -7.06 7.31 4.68
C GLY A 109 -8.41 7.12 5.37
N LYS A 110 -8.43 6.46 6.54
CA LYS A 110 -9.64 6.33 7.35
C LYS A 110 -10.20 7.68 7.79
N GLU A 111 -9.35 8.59 8.24
CA GLU A 111 -9.74 9.95 8.65
C GLU A 111 -10.29 10.78 7.48
N LYS A 112 -9.73 10.62 6.28
CA LYS A 112 -10.09 11.39 5.07
C LYS A 112 -11.09 10.71 4.15
N ASN A 113 -11.60 9.54 4.55
CA ASN A 113 -12.42 8.67 3.72
C ASN A 113 -11.80 8.32 2.35
N ILE A 114 -10.49 8.07 2.34
CA ILE A 114 -9.72 7.57 1.20
C ILE A 114 -9.44 6.08 1.42
N LYS A 115 -9.83 5.21 0.48
CA LYS A 115 -9.57 3.77 0.57
C LYS A 115 -8.10 3.47 0.27
N VAL A 116 -7.39 2.80 1.17
CA VAL A 116 -5.98 2.43 0.98
C VAL A 116 -5.88 0.94 0.67
N PHE A 117 -5.29 0.60 -0.48
CA PHE A 117 -5.08 -0.77 -0.92
C PHE A 117 -3.59 -1.10 -0.87
N ALA A 118 -3.25 -2.20 -0.21
CA ALA A 118 -1.86 -2.66 -0.07
C ALA A 118 -1.56 -3.76 -1.11
N TYR A 119 -0.48 -3.56 -1.87
CA TYR A 119 0.07 -4.58 -2.77
C TYR A 119 1.09 -5.47 -2.09
N PHE A 120 1.05 -6.76 -2.43
CA PHE A 120 2.01 -7.76 -2.00
C PHE A 120 2.61 -8.43 -3.23
N CYS A 121 3.93 -8.29 -3.40
CA CYS A 121 4.63 -8.86 -4.57
C CYS A 121 4.72 -10.38 -4.47
N VAL A 122 3.84 -11.08 -5.19
CA VAL A 122 3.89 -12.55 -5.24
C VAL A 122 4.91 -13.05 -6.27
N GLY A 123 4.92 -12.50 -7.49
CA GLY A 123 5.64 -13.06 -8.64
C GLY A 123 7.01 -12.47 -8.97
N ALA A 124 7.63 -11.73 -8.05
CA ALA A 124 8.96 -11.13 -8.28
C ALA A 124 9.70 -10.78 -6.99
N ASN A 125 9.51 -11.55 -5.91
CA ASN A 125 10.14 -11.31 -4.63
C ASN A 125 11.62 -11.69 -4.62
N THR A 126 12.48 -10.71 -4.92
CA THR A 126 13.93 -10.85 -5.04
C THR A 126 14.57 -11.43 -3.78
N LYS A 127 14.14 -11.00 -2.59
CA LYS A 127 14.68 -11.53 -1.32
C LYS A 127 14.40 -13.03 -1.21
N TRP A 128 13.14 -13.44 -1.44
CA TRP A 128 12.76 -14.85 -1.40
C TRP A 128 13.54 -15.68 -2.41
N GLY A 129 13.66 -15.21 -3.66
CA GLY A 129 14.40 -15.93 -4.68
C GLY A 129 15.88 -16.12 -4.32
N LEU A 130 16.51 -15.14 -3.68
CA LEU A 130 17.91 -15.23 -3.27
C LEU A 130 18.12 -16.16 -2.06
N GLU A 131 17.17 -16.18 -1.12
CA GLU A 131 17.24 -16.99 0.10
C GLU A 131 16.81 -18.44 -0.13
N HIS A 132 15.98 -18.67 -1.14
CA HIS A 132 15.40 -19.97 -1.48
C HIS A 132 15.50 -20.24 -3.00
N PRO A 133 16.72 -20.28 -3.56
CA PRO A 133 16.91 -20.48 -5.01
C PRO A 133 16.31 -21.81 -5.50
N GLU A 134 16.26 -22.84 -4.64
CA GLU A 134 15.63 -24.12 -4.90
C GLU A 134 14.10 -24.07 -4.98
N LEU A 135 13.48 -23.01 -4.41
CA LEU A 135 12.04 -22.78 -4.40
C LEU A 135 11.62 -21.67 -5.39
N SER A 136 12.52 -21.26 -6.28
CA SER A 136 12.30 -20.12 -7.16
C SER A 136 12.80 -20.38 -8.58
N TYR A 137 11.87 -20.52 -9.53
CA TYR A 137 12.23 -20.69 -10.93
C TYR A 137 12.64 -19.36 -11.56
N GLY A 138 13.86 -19.28 -12.10
CA GLY A 138 14.38 -18.15 -12.87
C GLY A 138 15.18 -17.12 -12.07
N THR A 139 15.22 -17.21 -10.73
CA THR A 139 15.96 -16.20 -9.94
C THR A 139 17.47 -16.21 -10.26
N PRO A 140 18.10 -15.04 -10.48
CA PRO A 140 17.54 -13.68 -10.50
C PRO A 140 17.03 -13.25 -11.89
N SER A 141 15.70 -13.24 -12.08
CA SER A 141 15.00 -12.70 -13.26
C SER A 141 13.78 -11.88 -12.85
N SER A 142 13.37 -10.93 -13.70
CA SER A 142 12.31 -9.95 -13.38
C SER A 142 10.94 -10.57 -13.15
N PRO A 143 10.42 -11.47 -14.01
CA PRO A 143 9.51 -12.49 -13.55
C PRO A 143 10.33 -13.67 -13.06
N HIS A 144 10.17 -14.04 -11.79
CA HIS A 144 10.52 -15.37 -11.31
C HIS A 144 9.31 -15.95 -10.61
N ILE A 145 9.16 -17.26 -10.67
CA ILE A 145 7.93 -17.92 -10.24
C ILE A 145 8.21 -18.71 -8.97
N PRO A 146 8.02 -18.13 -7.78
CA PRO A 146 7.91 -18.87 -6.54
C PRO A 146 6.46 -19.37 -6.40
N PHE A 147 6.09 -20.47 -7.07
CA PHE A 147 4.81 -21.16 -6.86
C PHE A 147 5.00 -22.46 -6.07
N THR A 148 5.73 -22.39 -4.96
CA THR A 148 5.85 -23.51 -4.02
C THR A 148 4.81 -23.37 -2.90
N LEU A 149 4.36 -24.50 -2.35
CA LEU A 149 3.44 -24.49 -1.20
C LEU A 149 4.08 -23.77 0.00
N GLU A 150 5.40 -23.86 0.13
CA GLU A 150 6.24 -23.16 1.09
C GLU A 150 6.08 -21.64 0.98
N TYR A 151 6.11 -21.10 -0.24
CA TYR A 151 5.94 -19.68 -0.47
C TYR A 151 4.51 -19.19 -0.25
N ILE A 152 3.52 -19.99 -0.63
CA ILE A 152 2.11 -19.69 -0.30
C ILE A 152 1.92 -19.65 1.21
N LYS A 153 2.46 -20.63 1.95
CA LYS A 153 2.43 -20.64 3.43
C LYS A 153 3.14 -19.44 4.03
N TYR A 154 4.27 -19.02 3.45
CA TYR A 154 4.95 -17.78 3.83
C TYR A 154 4.00 -16.59 3.69
N PHE A 155 3.37 -16.39 2.53
CA PHE A 155 2.47 -15.26 2.29
C PHE A 155 1.18 -15.28 3.10
N VAL A 156 0.59 -16.44 3.34
CA VAL A 156 -0.57 -16.55 4.24
C VAL A 156 -0.22 -16.00 5.62
N ARG A 157 0.98 -16.30 6.15
CA ARG A 157 1.42 -15.73 7.43
C ARG A 157 1.72 -14.23 7.35
N VAL A 158 2.16 -13.71 6.19
CA VAL A 158 2.32 -12.26 5.96
C VAL A 158 0.97 -11.55 6.04
N ASN A 159 -0.07 -12.13 5.42
CA ASN A 159 -1.40 -11.52 5.34
C ASN A 159 -2.24 -11.68 6.61
N GLN A 160 -1.83 -12.50 7.57
CA GLN A 160 -2.48 -12.68 8.88
C GLN A 160 -2.12 -11.60 9.91
N GLY A 161 -1.63 -10.43 9.47
CA GLY A 161 -1.33 -9.31 10.36
C GLY A 161 -2.59 -8.73 11.03
N ASP A 162 -2.56 -8.58 12.35
CA ASP A 162 -3.45 -7.68 13.09
C ASP A 162 -3.01 -6.23 12.77
N TYR A 163 -3.56 -5.64 11.71
CA TYR A 163 -3.29 -4.25 11.29
C TYR A 163 -4.18 -3.24 12.01
#